data_AF-A0A9P6PR92-F1
#
_entry.id   AF-A0A9P6PR92-F1
#
_cell.length_a   1.000
_cell.length_b   1.000
_cell.length_c   1.000
_cell.angle_alpha   90.00
_cell.angle_beta   90.00
_cell.angle_gamma   90.00
#
_symmetry.space_group_name_H-M   'P 1'
#
loop_
_entity.id
_entity.type
_entity.pdbx_description
1 polymer ?
#
loop_
_entity_poly.entity_id
_entity_poly.type
_entity_poly.pdbx_seq_one_letter_code
_entity_poly.pdbx_strand_id
1 'polypeptide(L)'
;MVCNKKPEVFYNSFMSCAVRAPELTGFFPGNYTLTVDMDPVKKNMNAQLWLGQAEQFYCHIPDCTLATTEQDGIVKTKWDCPVLQCKCLTPTLLCGGIPGPVISLGDAVNALKGPFSLTCVHGSTGCDFFIGDLSGFFPTGLKIVDCDLGECVFPSEIQSTVVSIRTTMAPGVVACLAILGALILLLISVCAIARRNQLILSRAPYTLNAEAVSLEFRNVGYTLTKDGLQILNGISGSAPAGVVLAVMGPSGAGKSTLVDILAGKRKDGKVSGQILLNGKQVHESDIRRAVGFVDQEDTLPPTQTVYEAVLFSAMLRLPEAMPFHCINERVAEVIEMLGLTHCSNRRIGNIASRGISGGEKRRVSIALELITRPPILILDEPTSGLDSYSAHMVVQQLCKLAASKTTT
;
A
#
# COMPACT_ATOMS: atom_id res chain seq x y z
N MET A 1 -37.60 15.57 19.22
CA MET A 1 -38.71 15.79 18.29
C MET A 1 -38.41 17.07 17.53
N VAL A 2 -38.27 16.98 16.20
CA VAL A 2 -38.07 18.16 15.35
C VAL A 2 -39.39 18.36 14.61
N CYS A 3 -40.01 19.52 14.82
CA CYS A 3 -41.26 19.84 14.15
C CYS A 3 -40.99 20.69 12.91
N ASN A 4 -41.36 20.17 11.74
CA ASN A 4 -41.30 20.87 10.47
C ASN A 4 -42.64 21.55 10.21
N LYS A 5 -42.63 22.86 9.95
CA LYS A 5 -43.82 23.63 9.56
C LYS A 5 -43.94 23.82 8.04
N LYS A 6 -43.04 23.21 7.26
CA LYS A 6 -43.11 23.22 5.80
C LYS A 6 -44.16 22.21 5.34
N PRO A 7 -44.84 22.44 4.20
CA PRO A 7 -45.80 21.51 3.60
C PRO A 7 -45.13 20.28 2.94
N GLU A 8 -43.90 19.95 3.32
CA GLU A 8 -43.18 18.76 2.91
C GLU A 8 -43.40 17.67 3.95
N VAL A 9 -43.93 16.52 3.53
CA VAL A 9 -44.27 15.42 4.42
C VAL A 9 -43.19 14.34 4.33
N PHE A 10 -42.58 14.00 5.47
CA PHE A 10 -41.52 13.00 5.58
C PHE A 10 -42.02 11.66 6.14
N TYR A 11 -43.00 11.70 7.04
CA TYR A 11 -43.53 10.52 7.73
C TYR A 11 -45.05 10.60 7.93
N ASN A 12 -45.57 11.58 8.70
CA ASN A 12 -47.00 11.87 8.88
C ASN A 12 -47.22 13.37 9.05
N SER A 13 -47.97 14.01 8.16
CA SER A 13 -48.29 15.44 8.26
C SER A 13 -49.74 15.66 8.68
N PHE A 14 -49.92 16.66 9.55
CA PHE A 14 -51.22 17.13 10.00
C PHE A 14 -51.44 18.55 9.49
N MET A 15 -52.63 18.79 8.96
CA MET A 15 -53.09 20.09 8.51
C MET A 15 -54.41 20.41 9.21
N SER A 16 -54.53 21.62 9.73
CA SER A 16 -55.77 22.15 10.30
C SER A 16 -56.05 23.51 9.71
N CYS A 17 -57.23 23.70 9.10
CA CYS A 17 -57.57 24.93 8.43
C CYS A 17 -59.01 25.38 8.69
N ALA A 18 -59.24 26.69 8.63
CA ALA A 18 -60.58 27.25 8.67
C ALA A 18 -61.25 27.12 7.29
N VAL A 19 -62.49 26.65 7.29
CA VAL A 19 -63.29 26.50 6.08
C VAL A 19 -64.18 27.74 5.93
N ARG A 20 -64.01 28.48 4.83
CA ARG A 20 -64.87 29.62 4.48
C ARG A 20 -65.82 29.22 3.35
N ALA A 21 -67.03 28.80 3.73
CA ALA A 21 -68.11 28.46 2.82
C ALA A 21 -69.35 29.32 3.13
N PRO A 22 -69.48 30.50 2.51
CA PRO A 22 -70.61 31.41 2.72
C PRO A 22 -71.98 30.74 2.57
N GLU A 23 -72.08 29.81 1.63
CA GLU A 23 -73.29 29.04 1.32
C GLU A 23 -73.68 28.10 2.47
N LEU A 24 -72.71 27.46 3.12
CA LEU A 24 -72.94 26.59 4.28
C LEU A 24 -73.27 27.39 5.53
N THR A 25 -72.59 28.52 5.74
CA THR A 25 -72.85 29.40 6.90
C THR A 25 -74.24 30.01 6.90
N GLY A 26 -74.88 30.12 5.72
CA GLY A 26 -76.26 30.62 5.60
C GLY A 26 -77.32 29.65 6.14
N PHE A 27 -77.10 28.34 6.01
CA PHE A 27 -78.01 27.31 6.52
C PHE A 27 -77.62 26.79 7.91
N PHE A 28 -76.31 26.70 8.16
CA PHE A 28 -75.72 26.16 9.38
C PHE A 28 -74.66 27.15 9.90
N PRO A 29 -75.04 28.11 10.76
CA PRO A 29 -74.09 29.10 11.26
C PRO A 29 -73.10 28.46 12.25
N GLY A 30 -71.81 28.75 12.07
CA GLY A 30 -70.77 28.37 13.01
C GLY A 30 -69.38 28.36 12.39
N ASN A 31 -68.38 28.03 13.20
CA ASN A 31 -66.99 27.96 12.78
C ASN A 31 -66.67 26.55 12.31
N TYR A 32 -66.29 26.44 11.05
CA TYR A 32 -65.92 25.19 10.41
C TYR A 32 -64.40 25.03 10.35
N THR A 33 -63.92 23.88 10.81
CA THR A 33 -62.50 23.52 10.73
C THR A 33 -62.37 22.21 9.98
N LEU A 34 -61.50 22.17 8.97
CA LEU A 34 -61.13 20.94 8.29
C LEU A 34 -59.75 20.50 8.81
N THR A 35 -59.69 19.29 9.34
CA THR A 35 -58.42 18.64 9.69
C THR A 35 -58.11 17.53 8.69
N VAL A 36 -56.87 17.49 8.23
CA VAL A 36 -56.39 16.50 7.25
C VAL A 36 -55.11 15.86 7.78
N ASP A 37 -55.11 14.54 7.88
CA ASP A 37 -53.96 13.70 8.21
C ASP A 37 -53.47 13.03 6.92
N MET A 38 -52.17 13.13 6.66
CA MET A 38 -51.52 12.67 5.42
C MET A 38 -50.36 11.74 5.74
N ASP A 39 -50.44 10.49 5.29
CA ASP A 39 -49.41 9.46 5.44
C ASP A 39 -48.83 9.11 4.05
N PRO A 40 -47.69 9.70 3.63
CA PRO A 40 -47.07 9.40 2.34
C PRO A 40 -46.54 7.96 2.24
N VAL A 41 -46.28 7.28 3.35
CA VAL A 41 -45.76 5.91 3.36
C VAL A 41 -46.88 4.92 3.03
N LYS A 42 -48.04 5.08 3.68
CA LYS A 42 -49.24 4.28 3.39
C LYS A 42 -50.03 4.79 2.19
N LYS A 43 -49.69 5.97 1.67
CA LYS A 43 -50.41 6.67 0.58
C LYS A 43 -51.88 6.91 0.91
N ASN A 44 -52.16 7.15 2.19
CA ASN A 44 -53.51 7.34 2.69
C ASN A 44 -53.67 8.74 3.28
N MET A 45 -54.86 9.29 3.16
CA MET A 45 -55.21 10.57 3.74
C MET A 45 -56.58 10.45 4.43
N ASN A 46 -56.72 11.13 5.56
CA ASN A 46 -57.97 11.19 6.32
C ASN A 46 -58.38 12.65 6.47
N ALA A 47 -59.64 12.96 6.16
CA ALA A 47 -60.18 14.31 6.28
C ALA A 47 -61.39 14.32 7.22
N GLN A 48 -61.44 15.30 8.12
CA GLN A 48 -62.52 15.47 9.10
C GLN A 48 -62.99 16.91 9.10
N LEU A 49 -64.31 17.10 8.98
CA LEU A 49 -64.93 18.42 9.12
C LEU A 49 -65.55 18.57 10.50
N TRP A 50 -65.17 19.64 11.20
CA TRP A 50 -65.64 20.00 12.51
C TRP A 50 -66.51 21.25 12.45
N LEU A 51 -67.58 21.27 13.24
CA LEU A 51 -68.36 22.45 13.53
C LEU A 51 -68.24 22.72 15.04
N GLY A 52 -67.48 23.77 15.40
CA GLY A 52 -67.06 23.98 16.78
C GLY A 52 -66.21 22.81 17.29
N GLN A 53 -66.70 22.06 18.28
CA GLN A 53 -66.03 20.87 18.84
C GLN A 53 -66.63 19.54 18.39
N ALA A 54 -67.63 19.56 17.50
CA ALA A 54 -68.32 18.35 17.04
C ALA A 54 -67.90 17.98 15.62
N GLU A 55 -67.34 16.79 15.46
CA GLU A 55 -67.04 16.19 14.15
C GLU A 55 -68.35 15.90 13.42
N GLN A 56 -68.49 16.40 12.20
CA GLN A 56 -69.71 16.26 11.40
C GLN A 56 -69.60 15.10 10.40
N PHE A 57 -68.47 14.99 9.70
CA PHE A 57 -68.20 13.85 8.82
C PHE A 57 -66.71 13.53 8.75
N TYR A 58 -66.44 12.28 8.39
CA TYR A 58 -65.11 11.71 8.24
C TYR A 58 -64.98 11.12 6.84
N CYS A 59 -63.83 11.34 6.19
CA CYS A 59 -63.51 10.76 4.90
C CYS A 59 -62.17 10.03 4.96
N HIS A 60 -62.17 8.77 4.52
CA HIS A 60 -60.96 7.99 4.28
C HIS A 60 -60.62 8.02 2.78
N ILE A 61 -59.38 8.35 2.46
CA ILE A 61 -58.95 8.67 1.10
C ILE A 61 -57.67 7.86 0.82
N PRO A 62 -57.80 6.64 0.26
CA PRO A 62 -56.66 5.79 -0.06
C PRO A 62 -56.02 6.14 -1.40
N ASP A 63 -54.86 5.55 -1.66
CA ASP A 63 -54.14 5.59 -2.95
C ASP A 63 -53.78 7.01 -3.44
N CYS A 64 -53.44 7.89 -2.51
CA CYS A 64 -53.02 9.25 -2.80
C CYS A 64 -51.58 9.31 -3.33
N THR A 65 -51.35 10.21 -4.29
CA THR A 65 -50.02 10.51 -4.85
C THR A 65 -49.63 11.95 -4.53
N LEU A 66 -48.43 12.13 -3.96
CA LEU A 66 -47.86 13.44 -3.67
C LEU A 66 -46.89 13.83 -4.79
N ALA A 67 -47.11 14.98 -5.40
CA ALA A 67 -46.19 15.64 -6.31
C ALA A 67 -45.74 16.99 -5.74
N THR A 68 -44.44 17.23 -5.72
CA THR A 68 -43.86 18.52 -5.37
C THR A 68 -43.27 19.15 -6.63
N THR A 69 -43.67 20.37 -6.93
CA THR A 69 -43.16 21.15 -8.07
C THR A 69 -42.55 22.44 -7.56
N GLU A 70 -41.37 22.79 -8.07
CA GLU A 70 -40.70 24.06 -7.79
C GLU A 70 -40.62 24.86 -9.09
N GLN A 71 -41.26 26.02 -9.10
CA GLN A 71 -41.27 26.92 -10.25
C GLN A 71 -41.10 28.35 -9.74
N ASP A 72 -40.11 29.07 -10.27
CA ASP A 72 -39.76 30.45 -9.87
C ASP A 72 -39.53 30.63 -8.34
N GLY A 73 -38.93 29.63 -7.70
CA GLY A 73 -38.63 29.65 -6.25
C GLY A 73 -39.85 29.44 -5.34
N ILE A 74 -41.02 29.14 -5.91
CA ILE A 74 -42.24 28.80 -5.19
C ILE A 74 -42.41 27.28 -5.22
N VAL A 75 -42.40 26.67 -4.04
CA VAL A 75 -42.64 25.23 -3.87
C VAL A 75 -44.15 25.00 -3.74
N LYS A 76 -44.71 24.16 -4.61
CA LYS A 76 -46.12 23.73 -4.57
C LYS A 76 -46.19 22.22 -4.33
N THR A 77 -47.01 21.81 -3.37
CA THR A 77 -47.32 20.41 -3.11
C THR A 77 -48.74 20.09 -3.54
N LYS A 78 -48.89 19.02 -4.31
CA LYS A 78 -50.18 18.56 -4.83
C LYS A 78 -50.40 17.09 -4.47
N TRP A 79 -51.48 16.84 -3.77
CA TRP A 79 -51.99 15.50 -3.50
C TRP A 79 -53.11 15.18 -4.47
N ASP A 80 -52.94 14.14 -5.27
CA ASP A 80 -53.97 13.62 -6.17
C ASP A 80 -54.40 12.23 -5.67
N CYS A 81 -55.68 12.09 -5.32
CA CYS A 81 -56.26 10.85 -4.84
C CYS A 81 -57.44 10.44 -5.75
N PRO A 82 -57.43 9.22 -6.31
CA PRO A 82 -58.41 8.81 -7.31
C PRO A 82 -59.79 8.52 -6.70
N VAL A 83 -59.84 8.09 -5.44
CA VAL A 83 -61.08 7.65 -4.76
C VAL A 83 -61.12 8.26 -3.36
N LEU A 84 -62.31 8.59 -2.89
CA LEU A 84 -62.56 8.96 -1.48
C LEU A 84 -63.83 8.27 -0.96
N GLN A 85 -63.85 7.98 0.33
CA GLN A 85 -64.98 7.35 1.02
C GLN A 85 -65.36 8.19 2.23
N CYS A 86 -66.48 8.92 2.14
CA CYS A 86 -66.98 9.77 3.21
C CYS A 86 -68.14 9.13 3.95
N LYS A 87 -68.24 9.44 5.25
CA LYS A 87 -69.34 9.05 6.12
C LYS A 87 -69.81 10.24 6.96
N CYS A 88 -71.08 10.58 6.83
CA CYS A 88 -71.75 11.54 7.69
C CYS A 88 -72.03 10.92 9.07
N LEU A 89 -71.68 11.62 10.16
CA LEU A 89 -71.85 11.10 11.51
C LEU A 89 -73.25 11.46 12.05
N THR A 90 -74.14 10.49 12.18
CA THR A 90 -75.45 10.67 12.80
C THR A 90 -75.34 10.56 14.33
N PRO A 91 -76.03 11.39 15.15
CA PRO A 91 -76.99 12.44 14.80
C PRO A 91 -76.36 13.86 14.90
N THR A 92 -75.36 14.18 14.08
CA THR A 92 -74.78 15.54 14.08
C THR A 92 -75.61 16.53 13.26
N LEU A 93 -75.34 17.83 13.43
CA LEU A 93 -76.12 18.93 12.86
C LEU A 93 -76.27 18.81 11.34
N LEU A 94 -75.17 18.52 10.63
CA LEU A 94 -75.16 18.38 9.17
C LEU A 94 -75.77 17.05 8.68
N CYS A 95 -75.87 16.06 9.56
CA CYS A 95 -76.24 14.68 9.25
C CYS A 95 -77.59 14.27 9.86
N GLY A 96 -78.54 15.20 10.02
CA GLY A 96 -79.91 14.89 10.45
C GLY A 96 -80.13 14.83 11.97
N GLY A 97 -79.27 15.47 12.76
CA GLY A 97 -79.38 15.54 14.22
C GLY A 97 -80.49 16.44 14.78
N ILE A 98 -81.11 17.28 13.94
CA ILE A 98 -82.23 18.15 14.35
C ILE A 98 -83.55 17.54 13.83
N PRO A 99 -84.56 17.30 14.69
CA PRO A 99 -85.90 16.95 14.23
C PRO A 99 -86.59 18.18 13.60
N GLY A 100 -86.81 18.15 12.27
CA GLY A 100 -87.50 19.20 11.52
C GLY A 100 -87.23 19.14 10.00
N PRO A 101 -87.82 20.02 9.17
CA PRO A 101 -87.65 20.05 7.71
C PRO A 101 -86.33 20.75 7.32
N VAL A 102 -85.23 20.43 8.01
CA VAL A 102 -83.90 20.98 7.72
C VAL A 102 -83.19 20.05 6.75
N ILE A 103 -82.51 20.63 5.75
CA ILE A 103 -81.79 19.88 4.71
C ILE A 103 -80.69 19.03 5.37
N SER A 104 -80.79 17.70 5.29
CA SER A 104 -79.70 16.80 5.70
C SER A 104 -78.70 16.67 4.56
N LEU A 105 -77.41 16.84 4.86
CA LEU A 105 -76.33 16.60 3.91
C LEU A 105 -75.87 15.14 3.92
N GLY A 106 -76.51 14.27 4.72
CA GLY A 106 -76.12 12.87 4.92
C GLY A 106 -75.97 12.08 3.62
N ASP A 107 -77.00 12.07 2.79
CA ASP A 107 -76.98 11.29 1.55
C ASP A 107 -75.99 11.86 0.53
N ALA A 108 -75.84 13.19 0.48
CA ALA A 108 -74.89 13.86 -0.40
C ALA A 108 -73.43 13.56 0.00
N VAL A 109 -73.11 13.62 1.30
CA VAL A 109 -71.77 13.33 1.83
C VAL A 109 -71.43 11.84 1.66
N ASN A 110 -72.38 10.95 1.94
CA ASN A 110 -72.17 9.51 1.80
C ASN A 110 -72.02 9.07 0.31
N ALA A 111 -72.51 9.88 -0.64
CA ALA A 111 -72.43 9.59 -2.06
C ALA A 111 -71.13 10.07 -2.73
N LEU A 112 -70.26 10.82 -2.03
CA LEU A 112 -69.00 11.31 -2.59
C LEU A 112 -68.03 10.15 -2.87
N LYS A 113 -67.52 10.06 -4.10
CA LYS A 113 -66.64 8.96 -4.55
C LYS A 113 -65.30 9.42 -5.13
N GLY A 114 -65.18 10.67 -5.60
CA GLY A 114 -63.91 11.27 -6.06
C GLY A 114 -63.91 11.70 -7.54
N PRO A 115 -62.80 12.21 -8.10
CA PRO A 115 -61.46 12.32 -7.52
C PRO A 115 -61.31 13.49 -6.53
N PHE A 116 -60.32 13.37 -5.65
CA PHE A 116 -59.91 14.38 -4.67
C PHE A 116 -58.54 14.97 -5.04
N SER A 117 -58.39 16.30 -4.96
CA SER A 117 -57.09 16.96 -5.10
C SER A 117 -56.92 18.07 -4.07
N LEU A 118 -55.76 18.10 -3.41
CA LEU A 118 -55.35 19.15 -2.48
C LEU A 118 -54.03 19.76 -2.95
N THR A 119 -54.03 21.07 -3.22
CA THR A 119 -52.82 21.80 -3.64
C THR A 119 -52.47 22.89 -2.64
N CYS A 120 -51.28 22.84 -2.05
CA CYS A 120 -50.79 23.83 -1.10
C CYS A 120 -49.56 24.55 -1.67
N VAL A 121 -49.47 25.87 -1.47
CA VAL A 121 -48.32 26.67 -1.91
C VAL A 121 -47.48 27.07 -0.70
N HIS A 122 -46.18 26.80 -0.75
CA HIS A 122 -45.25 27.14 0.33
C HIS A 122 -45.19 28.65 0.55
N GLY A 123 -45.38 29.10 1.80
CA GLY A 123 -45.41 30.52 2.17
C GLY A 123 -46.78 31.20 2.03
N SER A 124 -47.80 30.50 1.54
CA SER A 124 -49.19 30.95 1.56
C SER A 124 -49.95 30.35 2.75
N THR A 125 -50.98 31.05 3.25
CA THR A 125 -51.82 30.60 4.38
C THR A 125 -53.02 29.75 3.94
N GLY A 126 -53.11 29.34 2.68
CA GLY A 126 -54.27 28.63 2.12
C GLY A 126 -53.87 27.49 1.21
N CYS A 127 -54.76 26.50 1.11
CA CYS A 127 -54.66 25.39 0.16
C CYS A 127 -55.92 25.31 -0.69
N ASP A 128 -55.75 24.99 -1.97
CA ASP A 128 -56.84 24.77 -2.91
C ASP A 128 -57.34 23.34 -2.78
N PHE A 129 -58.65 23.21 -2.53
CA PHE A 129 -59.33 21.95 -2.26
C PHE A 129 -60.34 21.64 -3.36
N PHE A 130 -60.23 20.47 -3.97
CA PHE A 130 -61.08 20.04 -5.07
C PHE A 130 -61.64 18.63 -4.84
N ILE A 131 -62.95 18.48 -5.01
CA ILE A 131 -63.66 17.20 -5.07
C ILE A 131 -64.53 17.20 -6.33
N GLY A 132 -64.30 16.25 -7.23
CA GLY A 132 -64.99 16.19 -8.53
C GLY A 132 -66.52 16.16 -8.43
N ASP A 133 -67.05 15.37 -7.50
CA ASP A 133 -68.50 15.15 -7.32
C ASP A 133 -69.25 16.35 -6.70
N LEU A 134 -68.54 17.31 -6.08
CA LEU A 134 -69.15 18.47 -5.42
C LEU A 134 -69.33 19.70 -6.32
N SER A 135 -68.97 19.59 -7.60
CA SER A 135 -69.06 20.69 -8.58
C SER A 135 -70.48 21.26 -8.75
N GLY A 136 -71.52 20.48 -8.42
CA GLY A 136 -72.92 20.95 -8.45
C GLY A 136 -73.40 21.70 -7.19
N PHE A 137 -72.77 21.50 -6.03
CA PHE A 137 -73.15 22.17 -4.76
C PHE A 137 -72.21 23.33 -4.40
N PHE A 138 -70.94 23.23 -4.78
CA PHE A 138 -69.91 24.25 -4.54
C PHE A 138 -69.16 24.55 -5.84
N PRO A 139 -69.68 25.43 -6.69
CA PRO A 139 -69.15 25.65 -8.05
C PRO A 139 -67.72 26.20 -8.06
N THR A 140 -67.24 26.79 -6.96
CA THR A 140 -65.85 27.29 -6.80
C THR A 140 -64.98 26.42 -5.91
N GLY A 141 -65.48 25.26 -5.44
CA GLY A 141 -64.84 24.45 -4.41
C GLY A 141 -64.95 25.07 -3.00
N LEU A 142 -64.57 24.30 -1.99
CA LEU A 142 -64.47 24.77 -0.60
C LEU A 142 -63.18 25.58 -0.44
N LYS A 143 -63.29 26.88 -0.18
CA LYS A 143 -62.12 27.71 0.11
C LYS A 143 -61.65 27.48 1.54
N ILE A 144 -60.40 27.07 1.66
CA ILE A 144 -59.75 26.78 2.92
C ILE A 144 -58.66 27.81 3.15
N VAL A 145 -58.68 28.44 4.32
CA VAL A 145 -57.77 29.53 4.69
C VAL A 145 -57.28 29.35 6.12
N ASP A 146 -56.22 30.08 6.47
CA ASP A 146 -55.60 30.06 7.79
C ASP A 146 -55.16 28.63 8.18
N CYS A 147 -54.47 27.97 7.24
CA CYS A 147 -53.97 26.60 7.41
C CYS A 147 -52.69 26.54 8.25
N ASP A 148 -52.76 25.82 9.37
CA ASP A 148 -51.59 25.40 10.14
C ASP A 148 -51.13 24.03 9.65
N LEU A 149 -49.95 24.01 9.02
CA LEU A 149 -49.29 22.80 8.52
C LEU A 149 -48.12 22.43 9.45
N GLY A 150 -48.06 21.16 9.86
CA GLY A 150 -46.97 20.69 10.69
C GLY A 150 -46.79 19.18 10.68
N GLU A 151 -45.56 18.77 10.88
CA GLU A 151 -45.17 17.40 11.15
C GLU A 151 -44.12 17.41 12.27
N CYS A 152 -44.16 16.44 13.19
CA CYS A 152 -43.15 16.29 14.25
C CYS A 152 -42.56 14.89 14.21
N VAL A 153 -41.28 14.78 13.85
CA VAL A 153 -40.60 13.47 13.67
C VAL A 153 -39.50 13.26 14.72
N PHE A 154 -39.29 12.00 15.12
CA PHE A 154 -38.13 11.64 15.93
C PHE A 154 -36.90 11.41 15.04
N PRO A 155 -35.69 11.82 15.46
CA PRO A 155 -34.46 11.63 14.66
C PRO A 155 -34.21 10.17 14.22
N SER A 156 -34.71 9.19 14.97
CA SER A 156 -34.61 7.75 14.65
C SER A 156 -35.43 7.31 13.43
N GLU A 157 -36.48 8.05 13.07
CA GLU A 157 -37.36 7.71 11.94
C GLU A 157 -36.87 8.29 10.61
N ILE A 158 -35.96 9.27 10.64
CA ILE A 158 -35.33 9.89 9.46
C ILE A 158 -34.33 8.94 8.79
N GLN A 159 -33.87 7.90 9.50
CA GLN A 159 -32.78 7.02 9.06
C GLN A 159 -33.20 5.86 8.14
N SER A 160 -34.50 5.62 7.92
CA SER A 160 -34.99 4.44 7.17
C SER A 160 -35.56 4.74 5.78
N THR A 161 -35.68 5.99 5.35
CA THR A 161 -36.07 6.32 3.97
C THR A 161 -34.84 6.33 3.06
N VAL A 162 -34.71 5.25 2.31
CA VAL A 162 -33.74 5.07 1.22
C VAL A 162 -33.93 6.20 0.20
N VAL A 163 -33.09 7.23 0.30
CA VAL A 163 -32.88 8.17 -0.80
C VAL A 163 -32.25 7.37 -1.93
N SER A 164 -33.04 7.08 -2.98
CA SER A 164 -32.49 6.65 -4.26
C SER A 164 -31.74 7.83 -4.86
N ILE A 165 -30.52 8.06 -4.41
CA ILE A 165 -29.58 8.94 -5.08
C ILE A 165 -29.23 8.21 -6.38
N ARG A 166 -29.87 8.59 -7.49
CA ARG A 166 -29.26 8.39 -8.80
C ARG A 166 -27.98 9.22 -8.80
N THR A 167 -26.87 8.59 -8.44
CA THR A 167 -25.53 9.15 -8.56
C THR A 167 -25.21 9.24 -10.05
N THR A 168 -25.63 10.32 -10.70
CA THR A 168 -24.95 10.77 -11.91
C THR A 168 -23.61 11.35 -11.46
N MET A 169 -22.58 10.49 -11.41
CA MET A 169 -21.22 10.94 -11.13
C MET A 169 -20.86 12.01 -12.16
N ALA A 170 -20.47 13.20 -11.68
CA ALA A 170 -20.00 14.27 -12.56
C ALA A 170 -18.86 13.73 -13.44
N PRO A 171 -18.81 14.06 -14.75
CA PRO A 171 -17.82 13.52 -15.69
C PRO A 171 -16.36 13.64 -15.22
N GLY A 172 -16.05 14.67 -14.43
CA GLY A 172 -14.72 14.87 -13.83
C GLY A 172 -14.31 13.79 -12.83
N VAL A 173 -15.25 13.21 -12.08
CA VAL A 173 -14.94 12.16 -11.08
C VAL A 173 -14.55 10.86 -11.77
N VAL A 174 -15.24 10.51 -12.86
CA VAL A 174 -14.94 9.31 -13.66
C VAL A 174 -13.57 9.44 -14.33
N ALA A 175 -13.24 10.63 -14.85
CA ALA A 175 -11.93 10.90 -15.44
C ALA A 175 -10.80 10.76 -14.40
N CYS A 176 -10.97 11.32 -13.19
CA CYS A 176 -9.98 11.21 -12.12
C CYS A 176 -9.74 9.76 -11.67
N LEU A 177 -10.81 8.96 -11.51
CA LEU A 177 -10.68 7.55 -11.13
C LEU A 177 -9.99 6.71 -12.22
N ALA A 178 -10.26 6.99 -13.50
CA ALA A 178 -9.58 6.32 -14.61
C ALA A 178 -8.08 6.62 -14.65
N ILE A 179 -7.69 7.89 -14.42
CA ILE A 179 -6.28 8.29 -14.35
C ILE A 179 -5.59 7.64 -13.16
N LEU A 180 -6.24 7.61 -11.99
CA LEU A 180 -5.70 6.97 -10.79
C LEU A 180 -5.51 5.46 -11.01
N GLY A 181 -6.48 4.79 -11.63
CA GLY A 181 -6.39 3.37 -11.99
C GLY A 181 -5.25 3.08 -12.96
N ALA A 182 -5.07 3.93 -13.99
CA ALA A 182 -3.97 3.80 -14.94
C ALA A 182 -2.60 3.98 -14.27
N LEU A 183 -2.46 4.94 -13.35
CA LEU A 183 -1.23 5.15 -12.57
C LEU A 183 -0.92 3.97 -11.65
N ILE A 184 -1.93 3.39 -11.00
CA ILE A 184 -1.78 2.20 -10.16
C ILE A 184 -1.35 0.99 -11.01
N LEU A 185 -1.97 0.78 -12.17
CA LEU A 185 -1.59 -0.30 -13.09
C LEU A 185 -0.19 -0.10 -13.66
N LEU A 186 0.19 1.14 -13.97
CA LEU A 186 1.55 1.48 -14.38
C LEU A 186 2.56 1.14 -13.27
N LEU A 187 2.30 1.54 -12.03
CA LEU A 187 3.15 1.22 -10.88
C LEU A 187 3.27 -0.28 -10.65
N ILE A 188 2.16 -1.03 -10.72
CA ILE A 188 2.17 -2.50 -10.59
C ILE A 188 3.00 -3.12 -11.73
N SER A 189 2.86 -2.64 -12.96
CA SER A 189 3.61 -3.14 -14.12
C SER A 189 5.12 -2.86 -13.99
N VAL A 190 5.51 -1.66 -13.53
CA VAL A 190 6.91 -1.30 -13.27
C VAL A 190 7.48 -2.16 -12.15
N CYS A 191 6.77 -2.35 -11.05
CA CYS A 191 7.17 -3.24 -9.97
C CYS A 191 7.29 -4.70 -10.44
N ALA A 192 6.38 -5.18 -11.28
CA ALA A 192 6.42 -6.53 -11.83
C ALA A 192 7.60 -6.73 -12.79
N ILE A 193 7.91 -5.74 -13.64
CA ILE A 193 9.07 -5.75 -14.53
C ILE A 193 10.37 -5.68 -13.72
N ALA A 194 10.46 -4.80 -12.72
CA ALA A 194 11.62 -4.70 -11.83
C ALA A 194 11.86 -6.02 -11.08
N ARG A 195 10.80 -6.65 -10.57
CA ARG A 195 10.88 -7.95 -9.90
C ARG A 195 11.27 -9.08 -10.86
N ARG A 196 10.76 -9.08 -12.10
CA ARG A 196 11.20 -10.02 -13.14
C ARG A 196 12.68 -9.83 -13.46
N ASN A 197 13.15 -8.60 -13.65
CA ASN A 197 14.55 -8.31 -13.92
C ASN A 197 15.45 -8.71 -12.76
N GLN A 198 15.04 -8.47 -11.51
CA GLN A 198 15.76 -8.97 -10.33
C GLN A 198 15.81 -10.49 -10.27
N LEU A 199 14.71 -11.19 -10.60
CA LEU A 199 14.69 -12.65 -10.64
C LEU A 199 15.58 -13.22 -11.75
N ILE A 200 15.64 -12.56 -12.91
CA ILE A 200 16.53 -12.94 -14.01
C ILE A 200 17.99 -12.74 -13.60
N LEU A 201 18.34 -11.61 -12.97
CA LEU A 201 19.69 -11.35 -12.44
C LEU A 201 20.07 -12.33 -11.32
N SER A 202 19.11 -12.74 -10.48
CA SER A 202 19.37 -13.73 -9.42
C SER A 202 19.61 -15.15 -9.95
N ARG A 203 19.18 -15.45 -11.18
CA ARG A 203 19.34 -16.76 -11.84
C ARG A 203 20.49 -16.80 -12.83
N ALA A 204 21.03 -15.65 -13.23
CA ALA A 204 22.26 -15.62 -14.00
C ALA A 204 23.38 -16.14 -13.09
N PRO A 205 24.12 -17.20 -13.48
CA PRO A 205 25.27 -17.63 -12.72
C PRO A 205 26.26 -16.46 -12.64
N TYR A 206 26.47 -15.92 -11.44
CA TYR A 206 27.54 -14.95 -11.21
C TYR A 206 28.87 -15.68 -11.34
N THR A 207 29.37 -15.77 -12.57
CA THR A 207 30.66 -16.35 -12.85
C THR A 207 31.73 -15.34 -12.47
N LEU A 208 32.38 -15.55 -11.33
CA LEU A 208 33.68 -14.95 -11.04
C LEU A 208 34.70 -15.56 -12.02
N ASN A 209 34.69 -15.07 -13.26
CA ASN A 209 35.60 -15.49 -14.32
C ASN A 209 36.98 -14.88 -14.06
N ALA A 210 37.73 -15.51 -13.17
CA ALA A 210 39.17 -15.30 -13.09
C ALA A 210 39.84 -16.53 -13.69
N GLU A 211 40.50 -16.33 -14.83
CA GLU A 211 41.45 -17.31 -15.37
C GLU A 211 42.82 -17.04 -14.75
N ALA A 212 43.59 -18.09 -14.47
CA ALA A 212 44.95 -17.93 -13.96
C ALA A 212 45.79 -17.08 -14.93
N VAL A 213 46.54 -16.15 -14.38
CA VAL A 213 47.37 -15.19 -15.13
C VAL A 213 48.84 -15.54 -14.96
N SER A 214 49.63 -15.46 -16.03
CA SER A 214 51.09 -15.59 -15.90
C SER A 214 51.67 -14.30 -15.33
N LEU A 215 52.46 -14.44 -14.27
CA LEU A 215 53.21 -13.35 -13.65
C LEU A 215 54.67 -13.43 -14.10
N GLU A 216 55.19 -12.38 -14.69
CA GLU A 216 56.60 -12.26 -15.05
C GLU A 216 57.17 -10.97 -14.46
N PHE A 217 58.39 -11.04 -13.94
CA PHE A 217 59.09 -9.89 -13.41
C PHE A 217 60.52 -9.86 -13.96
N ARG A 218 60.95 -8.69 -14.41
CA ARG A 218 62.24 -8.49 -15.10
C ARG A 218 63.03 -7.38 -14.44
N ASN A 219 64.26 -7.70 -14.06
CA ASN A 219 65.23 -6.77 -13.51
C ASN A 219 64.67 -5.92 -12.34
N VAL A 220 63.89 -6.55 -11.46
CA VAL A 220 63.25 -5.89 -10.32
C VAL A 220 64.30 -5.52 -9.28
N GLY A 221 64.36 -4.23 -8.96
CA GLY A 221 65.24 -3.67 -7.94
C GLY A 221 64.47 -2.85 -6.92
N TYR A 222 65.03 -2.74 -5.72
CA TYR A 222 64.47 -1.92 -4.65
C TYR A 222 65.57 -1.30 -3.81
N THR A 223 65.52 0.02 -3.66
CA THR A 223 66.49 0.81 -2.89
C THR A 223 65.76 1.70 -1.91
N LEU A 224 66.14 1.66 -0.63
CA LEU A 224 65.56 2.51 0.41
C LEU A 224 66.00 3.97 0.22
N THR A 225 65.03 4.90 0.24
CA THR A 225 65.29 6.33 0.00
C THR A 225 66.09 6.98 1.11
N LYS A 226 65.93 6.53 2.37
CA LYS A 226 66.58 7.13 3.55
C LYS A 226 68.07 6.82 3.62
N ASP A 227 68.45 5.56 3.36
CA ASP A 227 69.81 5.07 3.60
C ASP A 227 70.56 4.72 2.30
N GLY A 228 69.89 4.80 1.14
CA GLY A 228 70.45 4.37 -0.15
C GLY A 228 70.70 2.86 -0.24
N LEU A 229 70.30 2.09 0.78
CA LEU A 229 70.54 0.66 0.87
C LEU A 229 69.74 -0.08 -0.21
N GLN A 230 70.44 -0.81 -1.06
CA GLN A 230 69.84 -1.66 -2.08
C GLN A 230 69.45 -3.01 -1.46
N ILE A 231 68.15 -3.29 -1.41
CA ILE A 231 67.59 -4.53 -0.86
C ILE A 231 67.44 -5.59 -1.95
N LEU A 232 66.95 -5.20 -3.13
CA LEU A 232 66.79 -6.09 -4.29
C LEU A 232 67.64 -5.59 -5.45
N ASN A 233 68.33 -6.51 -6.12
CA ASN A 233 69.25 -6.20 -7.22
C ASN A 233 68.93 -7.03 -8.46
N GLY A 234 68.15 -6.46 -9.38
CA GLY A 234 67.93 -6.99 -10.72
C GLY A 234 67.29 -8.38 -10.78
N ILE A 235 66.34 -8.66 -9.90
CA ILE A 235 65.71 -9.98 -9.77
C ILE A 235 64.75 -10.21 -10.94
N SER A 236 64.85 -11.37 -11.59
CA SER A 236 63.97 -11.76 -12.70
C SER A 236 63.42 -13.16 -12.48
N GLY A 237 62.20 -13.40 -12.97
CA GLY A 237 61.53 -14.70 -12.85
C GLY A 237 60.13 -14.69 -13.47
N SER A 238 59.54 -15.87 -13.55
CA SER A 238 58.20 -16.05 -14.13
C SER A 238 57.44 -17.19 -13.46
N ALA A 239 56.17 -16.97 -13.17
CA ALA A 239 55.19 -17.96 -12.75
C ALA A 239 54.11 -18.09 -13.84
N PRO A 240 54.12 -19.17 -14.64
CA PRO A 240 53.05 -19.46 -15.60
C PRO A 240 51.71 -19.70 -14.90
N ALA A 241 50.62 -19.55 -15.65
CA ALA A 241 49.28 -19.78 -15.14
C ALA A 241 49.12 -21.17 -14.50
N GLY A 242 48.64 -21.23 -13.26
CA GLY A 242 48.40 -22.49 -12.52
C GLY A 242 49.67 -23.19 -12.02
N VAL A 243 50.78 -22.46 -11.85
CA VAL A 243 52.03 -22.97 -11.29
C VAL A 243 52.32 -22.31 -9.96
N VAL A 244 52.62 -23.12 -8.94
CA VAL A 244 53.13 -22.63 -7.65
C VAL A 244 54.60 -22.25 -7.78
N LEU A 245 54.92 -20.96 -7.62
CA LEU A 245 56.29 -20.46 -7.53
C LEU A 245 56.70 -20.29 -6.06
N ALA A 246 57.74 -21.00 -5.62
CA ALA A 246 58.30 -20.86 -4.29
C ALA A 246 59.54 -19.94 -4.30
N VAL A 247 59.49 -18.82 -3.57
CA VAL A 247 60.65 -17.95 -3.33
C VAL A 247 61.33 -18.35 -2.03
N MET A 248 62.53 -18.92 -2.12
CA MET A 248 63.29 -19.42 -0.97
C MET A 248 64.61 -18.68 -0.78
N GLY A 249 65.04 -18.54 0.47
CA GLY A 249 66.29 -17.85 0.82
C GLY A 249 66.40 -17.54 2.31
N PRO A 250 67.59 -17.18 2.80
CA PRO A 250 67.83 -16.91 4.22
C PRO A 250 67.00 -15.72 4.74
N SER A 251 66.90 -15.60 6.06
CA SER A 251 66.29 -14.41 6.68
C SER A 251 67.06 -13.15 6.28
N GLY A 252 66.35 -12.05 6.00
CA GLY A 252 66.95 -10.79 5.53
C GLY A 252 67.31 -10.73 4.04
N ALA A 253 67.11 -11.79 3.26
CA ALA A 253 67.41 -11.80 1.81
C ALA A 253 66.48 -10.93 0.93
N GLY A 254 65.49 -10.25 1.52
CA GLY A 254 64.53 -9.43 0.77
C GLY A 254 63.32 -10.19 0.19
N LYS A 255 63.03 -11.42 0.64
CA LYS A 255 61.90 -12.23 0.15
C LYS A 255 60.55 -11.52 0.28
N SER A 256 60.19 -11.10 1.49
CA SER A 256 58.95 -10.34 1.76
C SER A 256 58.93 -9.02 0.98
N THR A 257 60.09 -8.39 0.79
CA THR A 257 60.20 -7.18 -0.03
C THR A 257 59.86 -7.43 -1.50
N LEU A 258 60.38 -8.52 -2.08
CA LEU A 258 60.06 -8.93 -3.45
C LEU A 258 58.57 -9.25 -3.57
N VAL A 259 58.05 -10.07 -2.67
CA VAL A 259 56.66 -10.52 -2.62
C VAL A 259 55.69 -9.34 -2.50
N ASP A 260 55.97 -8.36 -1.64
CA ASP A 260 55.16 -7.15 -1.51
C ASP A 260 55.18 -6.28 -2.79
N ILE A 261 56.33 -6.18 -3.47
CA ILE A 261 56.44 -5.44 -4.73
C ILE A 261 55.64 -6.15 -5.83
N LEU A 262 55.72 -7.48 -5.91
CA LEU A 262 54.94 -8.28 -6.85
C LEU A 262 53.43 -8.23 -6.58
N ALA A 263 53.04 -7.96 -5.33
CA ALA A 263 51.65 -7.70 -4.95
C ALA A 263 51.18 -6.26 -5.23
N GLY A 264 52.07 -5.39 -5.72
CA GLY A 264 51.76 -3.98 -5.96
C GLY A 264 51.55 -3.18 -4.67
N LYS A 265 52.07 -3.64 -3.51
CA LYS A 265 52.04 -2.85 -2.27
C LYS A 265 52.99 -1.66 -2.40
N ARG A 266 52.56 -0.52 -1.86
CA ARG A 266 53.38 0.70 -1.85
C ARG A 266 54.60 0.52 -0.95
N LYS A 267 55.73 1.05 -1.38
CA LYS A 267 57.01 1.05 -0.65
C LYS A 267 57.57 2.47 -0.58
N ASP A 268 58.29 2.77 0.50
CA ASP A 268 58.91 4.09 0.71
C ASP A 268 60.18 4.32 -0.12
N GLY A 269 60.76 3.23 -0.65
CA GLY A 269 61.94 3.23 -1.49
C GLY A 269 61.64 3.39 -2.98
N LYS A 270 62.70 3.46 -3.79
CA LYS A 270 62.62 3.45 -5.25
C LYS A 270 62.54 2.01 -5.76
N VAL A 271 61.43 1.68 -6.42
CA VAL A 271 61.26 0.41 -7.14
C VAL A 271 61.72 0.61 -8.60
N SER A 272 62.46 -0.37 -9.14
CA SER A 272 62.88 -0.42 -10.55
C SER A 272 62.55 -1.78 -11.17
N GLY A 273 62.64 -1.87 -12.50
CA GLY A 273 62.32 -3.08 -13.25
C GLY A 273 60.91 -3.05 -13.85
N GLN A 274 60.43 -4.22 -14.28
CA GLN A 274 59.14 -4.37 -14.93
C GLN A 274 58.39 -5.58 -14.36
N ILE A 275 57.08 -5.42 -14.17
CA ILE A 275 56.16 -6.51 -13.83
C ILE A 275 55.18 -6.63 -14.99
N LEU A 276 55.03 -7.86 -15.49
CA LEU A 276 54.19 -8.19 -16.63
C LEU A 276 53.16 -9.23 -16.21
N LEU A 277 51.92 -9.02 -16.65
CA LEU A 277 50.82 -9.96 -16.53
C LEU A 277 50.43 -10.43 -17.93
N ASN A 278 50.46 -11.74 -18.18
CA ASN A 278 50.25 -12.32 -19.52
C ASN A 278 51.12 -11.64 -20.60
N GLY A 279 52.39 -11.35 -20.27
CA GLY A 279 53.36 -10.71 -21.16
C GLY A 279 53.13 -9.22 -21.43
N LYS A 280 52.14 -8.59 -20.78
CA LYS A 280 51.90 -7.14 -20.87
C LYS A 280 52.38 -6.45 -19.61
N GLN A 281 53.17 -5.39 -19.76
CA GLN A 281 53.56 -4.55 -18.63
C GLN A 281 52.32 -3.88 -18.03
N VAL A 282 52.18 -3.93 -16.71
CA VAL A 282 51.01 -3.40 -15.99
C VAL A 282 51.42 -2.37 -14.95
N HIS A 283 50.48 -1.50 -14.59
CA HIS A 283 50.67 -0.53 -13.52
C HIS A 283 50.37 -1.17 -12.15
N GLU A 284 50.93 -0.63 -11.06
CA GLU A 284 50.73 -1.17 -9.71
C GLU A 284 49.26 -1.30 -9.31
N SER A 285 48.40 -0.41 -9.80
CA SER A 285 46.95 -0.44 -9.55
C SER A 285 46.28 -1.67 -10.14
N ASP A 286 46.75 -2.13 -11.30
CA ASP A 286 46.18 -3.30 -11.98
C ASP A 286 46.69 -4.59 -11.34
N ILE A 287 47.95 -4.59 -10.88
CA ILE A 287 48.52 -5.67 -10.05
C ILE A 287 47.69 -5.86 -8.78
N ARG A 288 47.44 -4.77 -8.04
CA ARG A 288 46.63 -4.83 -6.80
C ARG A 288 45.22 -5.35 -7.00
N ARG A 289 44.63 -5.21 -8.19
CA ARG A 289 43.30 -5.76 -8.51
C ARG A 289 43.35 -7.24 -8.88
N ALA A 290 44.48 -7.72 -9.38
CA ALA A 290 44.67 -9.11 -9.80
C ALA A 290 45.23 -10.02 -8.70
N VAL A 291 45.84 -9.45 -7.67
CA VAL A 291 46.52 -10.22 -6.62
C VAL A 291 45.67 -10.29 -5.35
N GLY A 292 45.45 -11.51 -4.84
CA GLY A 292 45.11 -11.75 -3.44
C GLY A 292 46.40 -11.92 -2.63
N PHE A 293 46.49 -11.26 -1.47
CA PHE A 293 47.71 -11.25 -0.68
C PHE A 293 47.46 -11.71 0.75
N VAL A 294 48.19 -12.74 1.18
CA VAL A 294 48.15 -13.25 2.55
C VAL A 294 49.42 -12.82 3.28
N ASP A 295 49.28 -11.93 4.27
CA ASP A 295 50.39 -11.45 5.10
C ASP A 295 51.03 -12.57 5.94
N GLN A 296 52.21 -12.30 6.49
CA GLN A 296 52.91 -13.23 7.38
C GLN A 296 52.14 -13.49 8.69
N GLU A 297 51.49 -12.46 9.25
CA GLU A 297 50.70 -12.57 10.48
C GLU A 297 49.20 -12.70 10.20
N ASP A 298 48.56 -13.69 10.84
CA ASP A 298 47.13 -13.94 10.71
C ASP A 298 46.31 -13.00 11.62
N THR A 299 45.95 -11.82 11.10
CA THR A 299 45.11 -10.85 11.82
C THR A 299 43.63 -11.18 11.62
N LEU A 300 43.05 -11.96 12.54
CA LEU A 300 41.67 -12.45 12.46
C LEU A 300 40.82 -12.02 13.67
N PRO A 301 39.51 -11.76 13.49
CA PRO A 301 38.61 -11.38 14.57
C PRO A 301 38.38 -12.56 15.55
N PRO A 302 38.81 -12.45 16.82
CA PRO A 302 38.86 -13.62 17.71
C PRO A 302 37.49 -14.06 18.22
N THR A 303 36.49 -13.17 18.21
CA THR A 303 35.14 -13.44 18.70
C THR A 303 34.24 -14.13 17.66
N GLN A 304 34.59 -14.02 16.38
CA GLN A 304 33.82 -14.61 15.27
C GLN A 304 34.12 -16.10 15.11
N THR A 305 33.15 -16.84 14.57
CA THR A 305 33.40 -18.18 14.03
C THR A 305 34.15 -18.12 12.70
N VAL A 306 34.76 -19.23 12.29
CA VAL A 306 35.40 -19.34 10.98
C VAL A 306 34.42 -19.02 9.85
N TYR A 307 33.20 -19.57 9.92
CA TYR A 307 32.14 -19.30 8.95
C TYR A 307 31.76 -17.82 8.93
N GLU A 308 31.55 -17.20 10.09
CA GLU A 308 31.22 -15.77 10.18
C GLU A 308 32.30 -14.87 9.58
N ALA A 309 33.59 -15.15 9.84
CA ALA A 309 34.68 -14.34 9.32
C ALA A 309 34.78 -14.42 7.79
N VAL A 310 34.65 -15.63 7.23
CA VAL A 310 34.68 -15.85 5.78
C VAL A 310 33.44 -15.24 5.12
N LEU A 311 32.25 -15.42 5.71
CA LEU A 311 31.01 -14.81 5.22
C LEU A 311 31.08 -13.28 5.25
N PHE A 312 31.63 -12.71 6.31
CA PHE A 312 31.80 -11.27 6.43
C PHE A 312 32.73 -10.72 5.34
N SER A 313 33.86 -11.37 5.08
CA SER A 313 34.74 -11.02 3.95
C SER A 313 34.02 -11.15 2.60
N ALA A 314 33.22 -12.21 2.42
CA ALA A 314 32.45 -12.45 1.21
C ALA A 314 31.44 -11.32 0.95
N MET A 315 30.67 -10.92 1.96
CA MET A 315 29.68 -9.84 1.85
C MET A 315 30.31 -8.48 1.48
N LEU A 316 31.56 -8.24 1.89
CA LEU A 316 32.24 -6.98 1.64
C LEU A 316 32.96 -6.94 0.29
N ARG A 317 33.42 -8.09 -0.22
CA ARG A 317 34.31 -8.15 -1.40
C ARG A 317 33.64 -8.74 -2.64
N LEU A 318 32.53 -9.45 -2.50
CA LEU A 318 31.75 -9.96 -3.64
C LEU A 318 30.82 -8.89 -4.20
N PRO A 319 30.39 -9.00 -5.48
CA PRO A 319 29.50 -8.02 -6.10
C PRO A 319 28.20 -7.84 -5.31
N GLU A 320 27.78 -6.59 -5.09
CA GLU A 320 26.54 -6.27 -4.35
C GLU A 320 25.29 -6.91 -4.97
N ALA A 321 25.27 -7.07 -6.30
CA ALA A 321 24.17 -7.68 -7.01
C ALA A 321 24.09 -9.22 -6.84
N MET A 322 25.11 -9.86 -6.25
CA MET A 322 25.15 -11.30 -6.00
C MET A 322 24.14 -11.68 -4.91
N PRO A 323 23.20 -12.62 -5.18
CA PRO A 323 22.26 -13.09 -4.18
C PRO A 323 22.93 -13.73 -2.97
N PHE A 324 22.33 -13.57 -1.79
CA PHE A 324 22.86 -14.12 -0.54
C PHE A 324 23.08 -15.65 -0.56
N HIS A 325 22.23 -16.40 -1.27
CA HIS A 325 22.42 -17.85 -1.40
C HIS A 325 23.71 -18.20 -2.19
N CYS A 326 24.01 -17.49 -3.28
CA CYS A 326 25.26 -17.65 -4.02
C CYS A 326 26.48 -17.27 -3.17
N ILE A 327 26.36 -16.24 -2.33
CA ILE A 327 27.42 -15.87 -1.37
C ILE A 327 27.68 -17.02 -0.39
N ASN A 328 26.64 -17.61 0.20
CA ASN A 328 26.78 -18.74 1.11
C ASN A 328 27.37 -19.98 0.41
N GLU A 329 26.95 -20.28 -0.82
CA GLU A 329 27.53 -21.35 -1.63
C GLU A 329 29.04 -21.12 -1.86
N ARG A 330 29.43 -19.88 -2.19
CA ARG A 330 30.85 -19.52 -2.36
C ARG A 330 31.64 -19.67 -1.06
N VAL A 331 31.07 -19.26 0.08
CA VAL A 331 31.67 -19.43 1.40
C VAL A 331 31.86 -20.91 1.73
N ALA A 332 30.83 -21.73 1.49
CA ALA A 332 30.89 -23.17 1.73
C ALA A 332 31.97 -23.85 0.86
N GLU A 333 32.03 -23.50 -0.43
CA GLU A 333 33.05 -23.98 -1.37
C GLU A 333 34.47 -23.69 -0.86
N VAL A 334 34.75 -22.46 -0.43
CA VAL A 334 36.08 -22.07 0.06
C VAL A 334 36.44 -22.77 1.37
N ILE A 335 35.49 -22.90 2.30
CA ILE A 335 35.68 -23.61 3.57
C ILE A 335 35.99 -25.09 3.32
N GLU A 336 35.28 -25.73 2.41
CA GLU A 336 35.50 -27.12 2.03
C GLU A 336 36.87 -27.30 1.35
N MET A 337 37.18 -26.44 0.39
CA MET A 337 38.43 -26.47 -0.37
C MET A 337 39.68 -26.40 0.53
N LEU A 338 39.63 -25.63 1.61
CA LEU A 338 40.73 -25.51 2.56
C LEU A 338 40.65 -26.51 3.72
N GLY A 339 39.66 -27.40 3.72
CA GLY A 339 39.47 -28.42 4.76
C GLY A 339 39.21 -27.80 6.13
N LEU A 340 38.34 -26.78 6.18
CA LEU A 340 37.93 -26.06 7.39
C LEU A 340 36.51 -26.44 7.85
N THR A 341 35.83 -27.36 7.16
CA THR A 341 34.44 -27.73 7.44
C THR A 341 34.21 -28.17 8.88
N HIS A 342 35.14 -28.92 9.47
CA HIS A 342 35.05 -29.45 10.85
C HIS A 342 35.17 -28.36 11.93
N CYS A 343 35.76 -27.21 11.60
CA CYS A 343 35.94 -26.09 12.53
C CYS A 343 35.19 -24.81 12.11
N SER A 344 34.34 -24.90 11.08
CA SER A 344 33.55 -23.78 10.53
C SER A 344 32.76 -23.01 11.60
N ASN A 345 32.11 -23.73 12.54
CA ASN A 345 31.31 -23.15 13.61
C ASN A 345 32.11 -22.89 14.92
N ARG A 346 33.44 -23.09 14.91
CA ARG A 346 34.28 -22.78 16.07
C ARG A 346 34.76 -21.34 16.00
N ARG A 347 34.86 -20.69 17.17
CA ARG A 347 35.46 -19.36 17.30
C ARG A 347 36.94 -19.40 16.93
N ILE A 348 37.41 -18.38 16.23
CA ILE A 348 38.82 -18.24 15.84
C ILE A 348 39.70 -18.12 17.08
N GLY A 349 39.27 -17.33 18.07
CA GLY A 349 39.96 -17.14 19.34
C GLY A 349 41.29 -16.38 19.22
N ASN A 350 41.86 -16.05 20.37
CA ASN A 350 43.15 -15.37 20.52
C ASN A 350 43.97 -16.05 21.63
N ILE A 351 44.98 -15.34 22.14
CA ILE A 351 45.84 -15.83 23.23
C ILE A 351 45.04 -15.98 24.54
N ALA A 352 44.07 -15.08 24.79
CA ALA A 352 43.27 -15.07 26.01
C ALA A 352 42.06 -16.03 25.97
N SER A 353 41.51 -16.29 24.78
CA SER A 353 40.37 -17.18 24.56
C SER A 353 40.75 -18.22 23.52
N ARG A 354 40.92 -19.47 23.97
CA ARG A 354 41.31 -20.59 23.11
C ARG A 354 40.26 -20.78 21.99
N GLY A 355 40.74 -20.79 20.75
CA GLY A 355 39.93 -21.07 19.57
C GLY A 355 40.54 -22.18 18.71
N ILE A 356 40.59 -21.95 17.39
CA ILE A 356 41.18 -22.88 16.42
C ILE A 356 42.72 -22.90 16.50
N SER A 357 43.33 -23.95 15.97
CA SER A 357 44.79 -24.13 15.89
C SER A 357 45.47 -23.11 14.97
N GLY A 358 46.78 -22.91 15.11
CA GLY A 358 47.55 -22.00 14.24
C GLY A 358 47.46 -22.37 12.76
N GLY A 359 47.55 -23.66 12.41
CA GLY A 359 47.39 -24.12 11.03
C GLY A 359 45.97 -23.95 10.48
N GLU A 360 44.96 -23.96 11.33
CA GLU A 360 43.59 -23.59 10.93
C GLU A 360 43.48 -22.08 10.73
N LYS A 361 44.03 -21.25 11.63
CA LYS A 361 44.08 -19.78 11.44
C LYS A 361 44.73 -19.41 10.12
N ARG A 362 45.85 -20.05 9.78
CA ARG A 362 46.56 -19.81 8.52
C ARG A 362 45.68 -20.08 7.31
N ARG A 363 44.96 -21.21 7.33
CA ARG A 363 44.00 -21.57 6.28
C ARG A 363 42.81 -20.62 6.24
N VAL A 364 42.34 -20.10 7.38
CA VAL A 364 41.30 -19.06 7.40
C VAL A 364 41.79 -17.78 6.72
N SER A 365 43.02 -17.31 6.98
CA SER A 365 43.57 -16.14 6.30
C SER A 365 43.62 -16.33 4.77
N ILE A 366 44.02 -17.53 4.33
CA ILE A 366 43.98 -17.90 2.90
C ILE A 366 42.54 -17.89 2.35
N ALA A 367 41.57 -18.37 3.14
CA ALA A 367 40.15 -18.37 2.78
C ALA A 367 39.61 -16.97 2.53
N LEU A 368 39.99 -16.00 3.39
CA LEU A 368 39.54 -14.61 3.29
C LEU A 368 39.98 -13.96 1.97
N GLU A 369 41.15 -14.30 1.45
CA GLU A 369 41.64 -13.81 0.16
C GLU A 369 41.04 -14.57 -1.03
N LEU A 370 40.96 -15.90 -0.91
CA LEU A 370 40.41 -16.75 -1.96
C LEU A 370 38.92 -16.50 -2.25
N ILE A 371 38.17 -15.90 -1.32
CA ILE A 371 36.74 -15.65 -1.51
C ILE A 371 36.44 -14.92 -2.83
N THR A 372 37.33 -14.02 -3.25
CA THR A 372 37.21 -13.20 -4.48
C THR A 372 37.66 -13.89 -5.76
N ARG A 373 38.16 -15.13 -5.70
CA ARG A 373 38.84 -15.82 -6.82
C ARG A 373 39.92 -14.95 -7.48
N PRO A 374 40.96 -14.53 -6.74
CA PRO A 374 42.03 -13.76 -7.34
C PRO A 374 42.77 -14.62 -8.39
N PRO A 375 43.13 -14.07 -9.56
CA PRO A 375 43.88 -14.81 -10.58
C PRO A 375 45.34 -15.10 -10.16
N ILE A 376 45.89 -14.33 -9.23
CA ILE A 376 47.21 -14.56 -8.63
C ILE A 376 47.06 -14.54 -7.11
N LEU A 377 47.56 -15.57 -6.42
CA LEU A 377 47.58 -15.61 -4.96
C LEU A 377 49.02 -15.58 -4.47
N ILE A 378 49.35 -14.54 -3.70
CA ILE A 378 50.66 -14.35 -3.12
C ILE A 378 50.56 -14.56 -1.61
N LEU A 379 51.43 -15.42 -1.07
CA LEU A 379 51.48 -15.71 0.36
C LEU A 379 52.88 -15.42 0.90
N ASP A 380 52.97 -14.58 1.93
CA ASP A 380 54.23 -14.34 2.63
C ASP A 380 54.43 -15.35 3.76
N GLU A 381 55.50 -16.13 3.68
CA GLU A 381 55.86 -17.21 4.61
C GLU A 381 54.69 -18.11 5.11
N PRO A 382 53.92 -18.77 4.22
CA PRO A 382 52.69 -19.47 4.59
C PRO A 382 52.85 -20.68 5.52
N THR A 383 54.07 -21.17 5.69
CA THR A 383 54.40 -22.33 6.54
C THR A 383 55.12 -21.94 7.83
N SER A 384 55.37 -20.65 8.06
CA SER A 384 56.08 -20.17 9.25
C SER A 384 55.25 -20.40 10.51
N GLY A 385 55.88 -20.88 11.58
CA GLY A 385 55.22 -21.17 12.85
C GLY A 385 54.26 -22.38 12.85
N LEU A 386 54.19 -23.15 11.76
CA LEU A 386 53.38 -24.37 11.68
C LEU A 386 54.20 -25.64 11.96
N ASP A 387 53.56 -26.66 12.53
CA ASP A 387 54.13 -28.01 12.56
C ASP A 387 54.20 -28.62 11.15
N SER A 388 55.03 -29.65 10.98
CA SER A 388 55.28 -30.26 9.67
C SER A 388 54.03 -30.80 8.98
N TYR A 389 53.08 -31.34 9.75
CA TYR A 389 51.83 -31.86 9.21
C TYR A 389 50.93 -30.71 8.73
N SER A 390 50.72 -29.69 9.56
CA SER A 390 49.94 -28.50 9.19
C SER A 390 50.54 -27.77 7.99
N ALA A 391 51.86 -27.60 7.95
CA ALA A 391 52.56 -26.99 6.81
C ALA A 391 52.37 -27.80 5.52
N HIS A 392 52.50 -29.12 5.59
CA HIS A 392 52.26 -30.00 4.44
C HIS A 392 50.82 -29.89 3.94
N MET A 393 49.84 -29.85 4.84
CA MET A 393 48.43 -29.67 4.47
C MET A 393 48.17 -28.34 3.76
N VAL A 394 48.73 -27.23 4.25
CA VAL A 394 48.60 -25.91 3.60
C VAL A 394 49.17 -25.96 2.17
N VAL A 395 50.41 -26.43 2.02
CA VAL A 395 51.06 -26.53 0.70
C VAL A 395 50.30 -27.44 -0.24
N GLN A 396 49.77 -28.57 0.25
CA GLN A 396 48.97 -29.48 -0.55
C GLN A 396 47.70 -28.81 -1.10
N GLN A 397 47.02 -27.98 -0.30
CA GLN A 397 45.84 -27.24 -0.77
C GLN A 397 46.22 -26.16 -1.80
N LEU A 398 47.34 -25.46 -1.60
CA LEU A 398 47.85 -24.49 -2.57
C LEU A 398 48.19 -25.16 -3.92
N CYS A 399 48.81 -26.34 -3.89
CA CYS A 399 49.07 -27.10 -5.12
C CYS A 399 47.78 -27.55 -5.82
N LYS A 400 46.74 -27.93 -5.07
CA LYS A 400 45.42 -28.28 -5.64
C LYS A 400 44.75 -27.07 -6.29
N LEU A 401 44.83 -25.90 -5.65
CA LEU A 401 44.34 -24.62 -6.16
C LEU A 401 45.04 -24.19 -7.45
N ALA A 402 46.36 -24.35 -7.53
CA ALA A 402 47.11 -24.08 -8.74
C ALA A 402 46.74 -25.07 -9.86
N ALA A 403 46.56 -26.34 -9.52
CA ALA A 403 46.19 -27.40 -10.47
C ALA A 403 44.79 -27.20 -11.09
N SER A 404 43.85 -26.51 -10.42
CA SER A 404 42.57 -26.13 -11.02
C SER A 404 42.68 -25.02 -12.07
N LYS A 405 43.87 -24.42 -12.28
CA LYS A 405 44.14 -23.34 -13.25
C LYS A 405 43.26 -22.10 -13.10
N THR A 406 42.68 -21.93 -11.92
CA THR A 406 41.88 -20.74 -11.55
C THR A 406 42.77 -19.64 -10.98
N THR A 407 43.89 -20.02 -10.36
CA THR A 407 44.80 -19.12 -9.66
C THR A 407 46.24 -19.57 -9.90
N THR A 408 47.14 -18.62 -10.08
CA THR A 408 48.59 -18.82 -10.12
C THR A 408 49.19 -18.65 -8.74
#